data_AF-A0A164P029-F1
#
_entry.id   AF-A0A164P029-F1
#
_cell.length_a   1.000
_cell.length_b   1.000
_cell.length_c   1.000
_cell.angle_alpha   90.00
_cell.angle_beta   90.00
_cell.angle_gamma   90.00
#
_symmetry.space_group_name_H-M   'P 1'
#
loop_
_entity.id
_entity.type
_entity.pdbx_description
1 polymer ?
#
loop_
_entity_poly.entity_id
_entity_poly.type
_entity_poly.pdbx_seq_one_letter_code
_entity_poly.pdbx_strand_id
1 'polypeptide(L)'
;MKCEFSHDYTTQRRHMQRSHAKAYRHWCKESGFVSMLPDDTKKRREAEEGGTQQATLDAQWEGKEKIIPYSSEAFRAAAREWMIETDQPLSAMDHRQFRKMIHIASRATNGVRIPGRKQVRQEIMDAFRRQMREMKERLSVSVVR
;
A
#
# COMPACT_ATOMS: atom_id res chain seq x y z
N MET A 1 -7.81 -53.96 38.31
CA MET A 1 -7.56 -53.23 37.03
C MET A 1 -8.23 -51.88 37.15
N LYS A 2 -7.48 -50.79 37.36
CA LYS A 2 -8.05 -49.44 37.34
C LYS A 2 -8.06 -48.97 35.88
N CYS A 3 -9.23 -48.77 35.29
CA CYS A 3 -9.38 -48.07 34.03
C CYS A 3 -9.44 -46.58 34.34
N GLU A 4 -8.40 -45.83 33.98
CA GLU A 4 -8.45 -44.37 33.98
C GLU A 4 -8.97 -43.88 32.64
N PHE A 5 -10.03 -43.08 32.67
CA PHE A 5 -10.59 -42.43 31.49
C PHE A 5 -9.66 -41.32 31.02
N SER A 6 -8.90 -41.57 29.95
CA SER A 6 -8.06 -40.55 29.32
C SER A 6 -8.95 -39.43 28.73
N HIS A 7 -8.83 -38.22 29.27
CA HIS A 7 -9.55 -37.02 28.81
C HIS A 7 -8.92 -36.36 27.56
N ASP A 8 -8.00 -37.07 26.89
CA ASP A 8 -7.34 -36.57 25.71
C ASP A 8 -8.27 -36.76 24.50
N TYR A 9 -8.95 -35.69 24.06
CA TYR A 9 -9.53 -35.58 22.69
C TYR A 9 -8.42 -35.49 21.62
N THR A 10 -7.29 -36.13 21.88
CA THR A 10 -6.19 -36.18 20.94
C THR A 10 -6.70 -36.92 19.72
N THR A 11 -6.75 -36.22 18.59
CA THR A 11 -6.97 -36.85 17.28
C THR A 11 -6.12 -38.12 17.26
N GLN A 12 -6.70 -39.29 16.98
CA GLN A 12 -6.08 -40.62 17.09
C GLN A 12 -4.60 -40.69 16.66
N ARG A 13 -4.22 -39.87 15.68
CA ARG A 13 -2.85 -39.65 15.18
C ARG A 13 -1.85 -39.10 16.21
N ARG A 14 -2.23 -38.18 17.11
CA ARG A 14 -1.36 -37.64 18.17
C ARG A 14 -1.10 -38.67 19.27
N HIS A 15 -2.12 -39.43 19.67
CA HIS A 15 -1.95 -40.54 20.59
C HIS A 15 -1.05 -41.62 19.98
N MET A 16 -1.31 -42.01 18.73
CA MET A 16 -0.47 -42.94 17.99
C MET A 16 0.99 -42.47 17.89
N GLN A 17 1.22 -41.17 17.68
CA GLN A 17 2.57 -40.61 17.68
C GLN A 17 3.24 -40.69 19.05
N ARG A 18 2.52 -40.43 20.14
CA ARG A 18 3.09 -40.41 21.50
C ARG A 18 3.42 -41.81 22.01
N SER A 19 2.51 -42.77 21.82
CA SER A 19 2.59 -44.09 22.46
C SER A 19 3.08 -45.19 21.52
N HIS A 20 2.79 -45.09 20.22
CA HIS A 20 2.97 -46.19 19.26
C HIS A 20 3.74 -45.79 17.99
N ALA A 21 4.51 -44.70 18.04
CA ALA A 21 5.17 -44.12 16.86
C ALA A 21 6.05 -45.12 16.09
N LYS A 22 6.84 -45.93 16.80
CA LYS A 22 7.78 -46.88 16.20
C LYS A 22 7.06 -48.01 15.46
N ALA A 23 6.08 -48.64 16.12
CA ALA A 23 5.29 -49.72 15.54
C ALA A 23 4.48 -49.21 14.32
N TYR A 24 3.89 -48.03 14.43
CA TYR A 24 3.12 -47.43 13.32
C TYR A 24 4.00 -47.12 12.10
N ARG A 25 5.18 -46.53 12.30
CA ARG A 25 6.12 -46.27 11.20
C ARG A 25 6.63 -47.55 10.55
N HIS A 26 6.85 -48.60 11.34
CA HIS A 26 7.25 -49.90 10.81
C HIS A 26 6.16 -50.50 9.93
N TRP A 27 4.92 -50.53 10.43
CA TRP A 27 3.76 -50.99 9.67
C TRP A 27 3.55 -50.18 8.38
N CYS A 28 3.72 -48.85 8.44
CA CYS A 28 3.64 -47.99 7.26
C CYS A 28 4.67 -48.38 6.18
N LYS A 29 5.91 -48.69 6.58
CA LYS A 29 6.96 -49.14 5.64
C LYS A 29 6.63 -50.48 5.00
N GLU A 30 6.14 -51.45 5.78
CA GLU A 30 5.79 -52.78 5.29
C GLU A 30 4.57 -52.75 4.37
N SER A 31 3.58 -51.90 4.69
CA SER A 31 2.34 -51.77 3.92
C SER A 31 2.45 -50.79 2.75
N GLY A 32 3.62 -50.17 2.53
CA GLY A 32 3.82 -49.13 1.51
C GLY A 32 3.01 -47.85 1.76
N PHE A 33 2.57 -47.60 2.99
CA PHE A 33 1.74 -46.46 3.35
C PHE A 33 2.56 -45.25 3.79
N VAL A 34 2.11 -44.05 3.43
CA VAL A 34 2.77 -42.80 3.84
C VAL A 34 2.36 -42.44 5.27
N SER A 35 3.34 -42.29 6.16
CA SER A 35 3.06 -41.89 7.55
C SER A 35 2.35 -40.54 7.61
N MET A 36 1.20 -40.53 8.30
CA MET A 36 0.37 -39.35 8.56
C MET A 36 0.48 -38.88 10.01
N LEU A 37 1.52 -39.29 10.73
CA LEU A 37 1.79 -38.74 12.06
C LEU A 37 2.07 -37.24 11.96
N PRO A 38 1.61 -36.42 12.92
CA PRO A 38 1.85 -34.98 12.95
C PRO A 38 3.31 -34.58 12.69
N ASP A 39 4.28 -35.25 13.29
CA ASP A 39 5.71 -34.95 13.11
C ASP A 39 6.17 -35.23 11.68
N ASP A 40 5.75 -36.36 11.11
CA ASP A 40 6.16 -36.77 9.77
C ASP A 40 5.49 -35.86 8.71
N THR A 41 4.26 -35.41 8.98
CA THR A 41 3.53 -34.44 8.14
C THR A 41 4.15 -33.05 8.23
N LYS A 42 4.55 -32.62 9.43
CA LYS A 42 5.22 -31.34 9.66
C LYS A 42 6.58 -31.30 8.95
N LYS A 43 7.40 -32.35 9.09
CA LYS A 43 8.69 -32.46 8.39
C LYS A 43 8.56 -32.39 6.88
N ARG A 44 7.50 -33.00 6.31
CA ARG A 44 7.22 -32.92 4.87
C ARG A 44 6.84 -31.50 4.45
N ARG A 45 5.98 -30.81 5.21
CA ARG A 45 5.62 -29.42 4.92
C ARG A 45 6.83 -28.49 5.01
N GLU A 46 7.66 -28.65 6.03
CA GLU A 46 8.90 -27.86 6.18
C GLU A 46 9.91 -28.14 5.05
N ALA A 47 9.97 -29.37 4.54
CA ALA A 47 10.77 -29.71 3.37
C ALA A 47 10.20 -29.11 2.06
N GLU A 48 8.88 -28.96 1.96
CA GLU A 48 8.19 -28.34 0.82
C GLU A 48 8.22 -26.79 0.88
N GLU A 49 8.20 -26.19 2.08
CA GLU A 49 8.25 -24.74 2.31
C GLU A 49 9.58 -24.09 1.86
N GLY A 50 10.65 -24.89 1.70
CA GLY A 50 11.91 -24.42 1.12
C GLY A 50 11.87 -24.12 -0.39
N GLY A 51 10.79 -24.50 -1.10
CA GLY A 51 10.72 -24.43 -2.56
C GLY A 51 9.86 -23.31 -3.15
N THR A 52 8.81 -22.86 -2.45
CA THR A 52 7.87 -21.88 -3.01
C THR A 52 7.15 -21.15 -1.89
N GLN A 53 7.62 -19.95 -1.57
CA GLN A 53 6.76 -18.95 -0.95
C GLN A 53 5.64 -18.64 -1.97
N GLN A 54 4.42 -19.07 -1.67
CA GLN A 54 3.27 -18.61 -2.44
C GLN A 54 3.21 -17.10 -2.30
N ALA A 55 3.43 -16.37 -3.39
CA ALA A 55 3.17 -14.94 -3.42
C ALA A 55 1.70 -14.73 -3.09
N THR A 56 1.42 -14.20 -1.91
CA THR A 56 0.09 -13.67 -1.60
C THR A 56 -0.20 -12.57 -2.62
N LEU A 57 -1.35 -12.65 -3.28
CA LEU A 57 -1.84 -11.68 -4.27
C LEU A 57 -1.93 -10.25 -3.72
N ASP A 58 -1.81 -10.07 -2.40
CA ASP A 58 -1.87 -8.80 -1.70
C ASP A 58 -0.84 -7.78 -2.22
N ALA A 59 0.34 -8.22 -2.64
CA ALA A 59 1.38 -7.31 -3.17
C ALA A 59 1.00 -6.68 -4.52
N GLN A 60 0.09 -7.29 -5.28
CA GLN A 60 -0.38 -6.77 -6.57
C GLN A 60 -1.67 -5.93 -6.43
N TRP A 61 -2.25 -5.87 -5.24
CA TRP A 61 -3.52 -5.20 -4.95
C TRP A 61 -3.34 -3.91 -4.12
N GLU A 62 -2.16 -3.28 -4.18
CA GLU A 62 -2.09 -1.85 -3.89
C GLU A 62 -3.06 -1.14 -4.85
N GLY A 63 -4.24 -0.81 -4.34
CA GLY A 63 -5.35 -0.28 -5.11
C GLY A 63 -4.87 0.95 -5.86
N LYS A 64 -4.67 0.80 -7.17
CA LYS A 64 -4.50 1.93 -8.07
C LYS A 64 -5.68 2.85 -7.79
N GLU A 65 -5.38 4.03 -7.27
CA GLU A 65 -6.37 5.06 -6.97
C GLU A 65 -7.26 5.17 -8.20
N LYS A 66 -8.56 4.92 -8.04
CA LYS A 66 -9.49 4.90 -9.19
C LYS A 66 -9.55 6.32 -9.72
N ILE A 67 -8.78 6.60 -10.77
CA ILE A 67 -8.80 7.88 -11.48
C ILE A 67 -10.19 7.99 -12.08
N ILE A 68 -11.03 8.86 -11.51
CA ILE A 68 -12.34 9.18 -12.08
C ILE A 68 -12.07 9.80 -13.46
N PRO A 69 -12.54 9.17 -14.56
CA PRO A 69 -12.35 9.73 -15.88
C PRO A 69 -12.95 11.14 -15.94
N TYR A 70 -12.27 12.05 -16.63
CA TYR A 70 -12.79 13.41 -16.79
C TYR A 70 -14.14 13.39 -17.51
N SER A 71 -15.15 13.97 -16.88
CA SER A 71 -16.39 14.39 -17.54
C SER A 71 -16.69 15.83 -17.14
N SER A 72 -17.28 16.61 -18.06
CA SER A 72 -17.60 18.02 -17.80
C SER A 72 -18.58 18.19 -16.64
N GLU A 73 -19.48 17.24 -16.45
CA GLU A 73 -20.45 17.23 -15.35
C GLU A 73 -19.77 16.94 -14.01
N ALA A 74 -18.95 15.90 -13.93
CA ALA A 74 -18.22 15.56 -12.70
C ALA A 74 -17.27 16.69 -12.29
N PHE A 75 -16.59 17.32 -13.26
CA PHE A 75 -15.73 18.47 -13.00
C PHE A 75 -16.52 19.67 -12.44
N ARG A 76 -17.69 19.99 -13.03
CA ARG A 76 -18.53 21.09 -12.55
C ARG A 76 -19.06 20.83 -11.13
N ALA A 77 -19.45 19.59 -10.84
CA ALA A 77 -19.90 19.21 -9.50
C ALA A 77 -18.79 19.36 -8.46
N ALA A 78 -17.61 18.78 -8.73
CA ALA A 78 -16.44 18.89 -7.85
C ALA A 78 -15.98 20.33 -7.65
N ALA A 79 -15.95 21.14 -8.71
CA ALA A 79 -15.59 22.56 -8.62
C ALA A 79 -16.58 23.34 -7.76
N ARG A 80 -17.90 23.09 -7.91
CA ARG A 80 -18.94 23.73 -7.10
C ARG A 80 -18.78 23.37 -5.62
N GLU A 81 -18.60 22.10 -5.30
CA GLU A 81 -18.42 21.63 -3.92
C GLU A 81 -17.17 22.25 -3.28
N TRP A 82 -16.04 22.20 -3.99
CA TRP A 82 -14.79 22.82 -3.53
C TRP A 82 -14.95 24.32 -3.24
N MET A 83 -15.63 25.06 -4.12
CA MET A 83 -15.87 26.50 -3.91
C MET A 83 -16.73 26.78 -2.67
N ILE A 84 -17.79 26.00 -2.45
CA ILE A 84 -18.68 26.16 -1.29
C ILE A 84 -17.93 25.83 0.02
N GLU A 85 -17.21 24.71 0.04
CA GLU A 85 -16.53 24.23 1.24
C GLU A 85 -15.38 25.15 1.67
N THR A 86 -14.70 25.78 0.71
CA THR A 86 -13.54 26.64 0.98
C THR A 86 -13.83 28.13 0.84
N ASP A 87 -15.11 28.51 0.73
CA ASP A 87 -15.61 29.88 0.60
C ASP A 87 -14.85 30.69 -0.48
N GLN A 88 -14.66 30.08 -1.66
CA GLN A 88 -13.95 30.72 -2.75
C GLN A 88 -14.85 31.70 -3.49
N PRO A 89 -14.33 32.85 -3.95
CA PRO A 89 -15.07 33.74 -4.82
C PRO A 89 -15.31 33.08 -6.17
N LEU A 90 -16.46 33.38 -6.81
CA LEU A 90 -16.79 32.87 -8.16
C LEU A 90 -15.71 33.22 -9.20
N SER A 91 -15.02 34.35 -9.01
CA SER A 91 -13.92 34.80 -9.87
C SER A 91 -12.68 33.89 -9.81
N ALA A 92 -12.58 32.98 -8.83
CA ALA A 92 -11.49 32.00 -8.76
C ALA A 92 -11.43 31.12 -10.02
N MET A 93 -12.57 30.80 -10.63
CA MET A 93 -12.66 29.99 -11.86
C MET A 93 -12.13 30.73 -13.10
N ASP A 94 -12.13 32.06 -13.07
CA ASP A 94 -11.59 32.90 -14.15
C ASP A 94 -10.10 33.17 -14.00
N HIS A 95 -9.52 32.86 -12.84
CA HIS A 95 -8.12 33.16 -12.57
C HIS A 95 -7.19 32.34 -13.48
N ARG A 96 -6.32 33.04 -14.24
CA ARG A 96 -5.42 32.41 -15.22
C ARG A 96 -4.52 31.34 -14.61
N GLN A 97 -4.03 31.54 -13.38
CA GLN A 97 -3.17 30.53 -12.73
C GLN A 97 -3.95 29.28 -12.30
N PHE A 98 -5.23 29.43 -11.93
CA PHE A 98 -6.09 28.29 -11.62
C PHE A 98 -6.30 27.43 -12.88
N ARG A 99 -6.66 28.06 -14.01
CA ARG A 99 -6.78 27.35 -15.30
C ARG A 99 -5.48 26.67 -15.72
N LYS A 100 -4.33 27.33 -15.53
CA LYS A 100 -3.00 26.75 -15.81
C LYS A 100 -2.74 25.51 -14.94
N MET A 101 -3.06 25.57 -13.64
CA MET A 101 -2.91 24.44 -12.72
C MET A 101 -3.75 23.24 -13.16
N ILE A 102 -5.02 23.46 -13.52
CA ILE A 102 -5.91 22.40 -14.02
C ILE A 102 -5.38 21.79 -15.32
N HIS A 103 -4.88 22.59 -16.26
CA HIS A 103 -4.31 22.09 -17.52
C HIS A 103 -3.03 21.26 -17.30
N ILE A 104 -2.23 21.57 -16.28
CA ILE A 104 -1.08 20.75 -15.90
C ILE A 104 -1.57 19.43 -15.28
N ALA A 105 -2.51 19.52 -14.34
CA ALA A 105 -3.10 18.37 -13.65
C ALA A 105 -3.79 17.39 -14.62
N SER A 106 -4.53 17.89 -15.61
CA SER A 106 -5.28 17.05 -16.57
C SER A 106 -4.38 16.21 -17.49
N ARG A 107 -3.09 16.53 -17.58
CA ARG A 107 -2.10 15.78 -18.36
C ARG A 107 -1.39 14.70 -17.55
N ALA A 108 -1.64 14.63 -16.25
CA ALA A 108 -1.02 13.63 -15.39
C ALA A 108 -1.64 12.24 -15.65
N THR A 109 -0.81 11.25 -15.92
CA THR A 109 -1.24 9.87 -16.22
C THR A 109 -1.51 9.03 -14.98
N ASN A 110 -0.86 9.37 -13.86
CA ASN A 110 -0.86 8.59 -12.62
C ASN A 110 -1.47 9.39 -11.45
N GLY A 111 -2.47 10.23 -11.75
CA GLY A 111 -3.02 11.18 -10.78
C GLY A 111 -2.06 12.34 -10.46
N VAL A 112 -2.49 13.22 -9.57
CA VAL A 112 -1.75 14.45 -9.20
C VAL A 112 -1.36 14.38 -7.74
N ARG A 113 -0.06 14.51 -7.46
CA ARG A 113 0.45 14.64 -6.09
C ARG A 113 0.32 16.09 -5.63
N ILE A 114 -0.59 16.34 -4.70
CA ILE A 114 -0.78 17.66 -4.10
C ILE A 114 0.30 17.88 -3.02
N PRO A 115 1.13 18.93 -3.13
CA PRO A 115 2.18 19.20 -2.14
C PRO A 115 1.57 19.61 -0.78
N GLY A 116 2.25 19.23 0.30
CA GLY A 116 1.80 19.56 1.66
C GLY A 116 1.96 21.03 2.01
N ARG A 117 1.17 21.55 2.97
CA ARG A 117 1.15 22.97 3.37
C ARG A 117 2.54 23.53 3.73
N LYS A 118 3.37 22.77 4.44
CA LYS A 118 4.73 23.19 4.83
C LYS A 118 5.64 23.35 3.60
N GLN A 119 5.54 22.42 2.66
CA GLN A 119 6.30 22.46 1.42
C GLN A 119 5.87 23.65 0.56
N VAL A 120 4.57 23.84 0.34
CA VAL A 120 4.05 24.98 -0.43
C VAL A 120 4.48 26.31 0.18
N ARG A 121 4.40 26.45 1.50
CA ARG A 121 4.87 27.66 2.21
C ARG A 121 6.35 27.91 1.95
N GLN A 122 7.19 26.89 2.03
CA GLN A 122 8.62 27.00 1.79
C GLN A 122 8.91 27.43 0.35
N GLU A 123 8.25 26.79 -0.63
CA GLU A 123 8.40 27.11 -2.04
C GLU A 123 7.98 28.57 -2.36
N ILE A 124 6.92 29.08 -1.72
CA ILE A 124 6.51 30.49 -1.85
C ILE A 124 7.61 31.42 -1.32
N MET A 125 8.14 31.14 -0.12
CA MET A 125 9.20 31.96 0.48
C MET A 125 10.46 31.97 -0.38
N ASP A 126 10.83 30.83 -0.96
CA ASP A 126 12.01 30.70 -1.81
C ASP A 126 11.82 31.39 -3.16
N ALA A 127 10.61 31.32 -3.75
CA ALA A 127 10.27 32.08 -4.94
C ALA A 127 10.37 33.59 -4.70
N PHE A 128 9.87 34.08 -3.56
CA PHE A 128 9.96 35.49 -3.18
C PHE A 128 11.42 35.93 -3.00
N ARG A 129 12.23 35.16 -2.27
CA ARG A 129 13.66 35.46 -2.07
C ARG A 129 14.42 35.50 -3.39
N ARG A 130 14.11 34.58 -4.32
CA ARG A 130 14.72 34.57 -5.66
C ARG A 130 14.38 35.86 -6.42
N GLN A 131 13.12 36.26 -6.46
CA GLN A 131 12.71 37.52 -7.09
C GLN A 131 13.44 38.74 -6.48
N MET A 132 13.56 38.79 -5.16
CA MET A 132 14.27 39.88 -4.48
C MET A 132 15.77 39.92 -4.83
N ARG A 133 16.43 38.77 -5.00
CA ARG A 133 17.83 38.70 -5.45
C ARG A 133 17.96 39.19 -6.90
N GLU A 134 17.13 38.68 -7.81
CA GLU A 134 17.13 39.10 -9.21
C GLU A 134 16.86 40.60 -9.36
N MET A 135 15.94 41.14 -8.54
CA MET A 135 15.65 42.57 -8.51
C MET A 135 16.86 43.38 -7.99
N LYS A 136 17.51 42.92 -6.91
CA LYS A 136 18.72 43.57 -6.38
C LYS A 136 19.82 43.61 -7.44
N GLU A 137 20.08 42.50 -8.13
CA GLU A 137 21.09 42.42 -9.19
C GLU A 137 20.81 43.46 -10.28
N ARG A 138 19.58 43.48 -10.82
CA ARG A 138 19.17 44.44 -11.86
C ARG A 138 19.32 45.89 -11.44
N LEU A 139 19.00 46.22 -10.19
CA LEU A 139 19.06 47.59 -9.68
C LEU A 139 20.47 48.01 -9.24
N SER A 140 21.35 47.06 -8.93
CA SER A 140 22.72 47.32 -8.50
C SER A 140 23.70 47.65 -9.64
N VAL A 141 23.30 47.46 -10.90
CA VAL A 141 24.13 47.74 -12.10
C VAL A 141 24.40 49.25 -12.29
N SER A 142 23.72 50.14 -11.55
CA SER A 142 23.83 51.60 -11.71
C SER A 142 24.78 52.32 -10.72
N VAL A 143 25.56 51.62 -9.89
CA VAL A 143 26.56 52.27 -9.01
C VAL A 143 27.96 52.13 -9.62
N VAL A 144 28.17 52.74 -10.78
CA VAL A 144 29.50 53.11 -11.28
C VAL A 144 29.40 54.55 -11.79
N ARG A 145 29.75 55.51 -10.93
CA ARG A 145 30.19 56.86 -11.27
C ARG A 145 31.28 57.24 -10.28
#